data_AF-A0A7C4U097-F1
#
_entry.id   AF-A0A7C4U097-F1
#
_cell.length_a   1.000
_cell.length_b   1.000
_cell.length_c   1.000
_cell.angle_alpha   90.00
_cell.angle_beta   90.00
_cell.angle_gamma   90.00
#
_symmetry.space_group_name_H-M   'P 1'
#
loop_
_entity.id
_entity.type
_entity.pdbx_description
1 polymer ?
#
loop_
_entity_poly.entity_id
_entity_poly.type
_entity_poly.pdbx_seq_one_letter_code
_entity_poly.pdbx_strand_id
1 'polypeptide(L)'
;AVAQQQKMGAKKGIVMDGRDIGTVVFPKAELKIFLTAESAVRVERRFKELFEKNPNVTIEEVKNNLEMRDYIDSHREVSPLKQAKDALVLDNTDLTAKQTFEKALEWARKKIL
;
A
#
# COMPACT_ATOMS: atom_id res chain seq x y z
N ALA A 1 -14.75 -11.51 3.88
CA ALA A 1 -13.61 -10.64 4.26
C ALA A 1 -14.05 -9.18 4.47
N VAL A 2 -14.62 -8.49 3.47
CA VAL A 2 -14.99 -7.05 3.56
C VAL A 2 -15.87 -6.72 4.77
N ALA A 3 -16.97 -7.46 4.98
CA ALA A 3 -17.88 -7.21 6.10
C ALA A 3 -17.19 -7.33 7.47
N GLN A 4 -16.23 -8.23 7.62
CA GLN A 4 -15.46 -8.40 8.85
C GLN A 4 -14.52 -7.21 9.08
N GLN A 5 -13.82 -6.76 8.03
CA GLN A 5 -12.98 -5.57 8.10
C GLN A 5 -13.80 -4.32 8.47
N GLN A 6 -14.96 -4.13 7.84
CA GLN A 6 -15.88 -3.05 8.18
C GLN A 6 -16.33 -3.09 9.64
N LYS A 7 -16.62 -4.27 10.17
CA LYS A 7 -16.96 -4.46 11.59
C LYS A 7 -15.80 -4.04 12.51
N MET A 8 -14.56 -4.33 12.14
CA MET A 8 -13.37 -3.90 12.91
C MET A 8 -13.22 -2.38 12.92
N GLY A 9 -13.53 -1.69 11.82
CA GLY A 9 -13.46 -0.23 11.70
C GLY A 9 -14.68 0.53 12.18
N ALA A 10 -15.74 -0.15 12.63
CA ALA A 10 -17.01 0.48 13.00
C ALA A 10 -16.87 1.54 14.11
N LYS A 11 -15.92 1.35 15.03
CA LYS A 11 -15.61 2.29 16.12
C LYS A 11 -14.51 3.30 15.76
N LYS A 12 -14.06 3.33 14.51
CA LYS A 12 -12.92 4.12 14.03
C LYS A 12 -11.63 3.78 14.81
N GLY A 13 -10.59 4.60 14.70
CA GLY A 13 -9.34 4.43 15.44
C GLY A 13 -8.44 3.31 14.92
N ILE A 14 -8.61 2.90 13.66
CA ILE A 14 -7.80 1.86 13.02
C ILE A 14 -6.99 2.43 11.85
N VAL A 15 -5.82 1.84 11.61
CA VAL A 15 -5.05 1.99 10.37
C VAL A 15 -5.13 0.66 9.63
N MET A 16 -5.47 0.68 8.34
CA MET A 16 -5.63 -0.54 7.55
C MET A 16 -4.92 -0.38 6.21
N ASP A 17 -4.09 -1.38 5.85
CA ASP A 17 -3.44 -1.49 4.56
C ASP A 17 -4.09 -2.58 3.69
N GLY A 18 -4.04 -2.40 2.38
CA GLY A 18 -4.65 -3.32 1.41
C GLY A 18 -4.85 -2.67 0.05
N ARG A 19 -5.52 -3.38 -0.86
CA ARG A 19 -5.67 -2.95 -2.27
C ARG A 19 -6.92 -2.13 -2.52
N ASP A 20 -8.03 -2.47 -1.86
CA ASP A 20 -9.36 -1.90 -2.07
C ASP A 20 -9.92 -1.21 -0.82
N ILE A 21 -9.04 -0.85 0.12
CA ILE A 21 -9.45 -0.28 1.41
C ILE A 21 -10.19 1.06 1.22
N GLY A 22 -9.59 2.00 0.49
CA GLY A 22 -10.19 3.32 0.28
C GLY A 22 -11.32 3.38 -0.76
N THR A 23 -11.52 2.31 -1.53
CA THR A 23 -12.50 2.24 -2.64
C THR A 23 -13.70 1.36 -2.31
N VAL A 24 -13.50 0.25 -1.59
CA VAL A 24 -14.53 -0.77 -1.33
C VAL A 24 -14.76 -0.97 0.16
N VAL A 25 -13.71 -1.20 0.96
CA VAL A 25 -13.88 -1.55 2.38
C VAL A 25 -14.34 -0.33 3.20
N PHE A 26 -13.61 0.77 3.10
CA PHE A 26 -13.85 2.04 3.79
C PHE A 26 -13.88 3.23 2.81
N PRO A 27 -14.86 3.30 1.91
CA PRO A 27 -15.00 4.41 0.96
C PRO A 27 -15.25 5.77 1.65
N LYS A 28 -15.55 5.78 2.95
CA LYS A 28 -15.77 6.99 3.76
C LYS A 28 -14.68 7.22 4.83
N ALA A 29 -13.52 6.55 4.72
CA ALA A 29 -12.39 6.79 5.62
C ALA A 29 -11.99 8.28 5.58
N GLU A 30 -11.67 8.86 6.75
CA GLU A 30 -11.31 10.28 6.90
C GLU A 30 -10.01 10.64 6.17
N LEU A 31 -9.07 9.69 6.12
CA LEU A 31 -7.82 9.80 5.38
C LEU A 31 -7.59 8.53 4.57
N LYS A 32 -7.31 8.70 3.28
CA LYS A 32 -6.91 7.63 2.36
C LYS A 32 -5.55 8.00 1.77
N ILE A 33 -4.60 7.09 1.88
CA ILE A 33 -3.26 7.24 1.32
C ILE A 33 -3.08 6.17 0.25
N PHE A 34 -2.71 6.60 -0.95
CA PHE A 34 -2.26 5.71 -2.02
C PHE A 34 -0.74 5.75 -2.06
N LEU A 35 -0.11 4.76 -1.41
CA LEU A 35 1.35 4.64 -1.34
C LEU A 35 1.88 4.02 -2.63
N THR A 36 2.83 4.68 -3.28
CA THR A 36 3.45 4.22 -4.52
C THR A 36 4.97 4.44 -4.50
N ALA A 37 5.66 3.80 -5.42
CA ALA A 37 7.07 4.05 -5.76
C ALA A 37 7.39 3.44 -7.12
N GLU A 38 8.49 3.89 -7.73
CA GLU A 38 9.05 3.29 -8.93
C GLU A 38 9.26 1.77 -8.75
N SER A 39 8.98 1.02 -9.83
CA SER A 39 9.08 -0.44 -9.81
C SER A 39 10.48 -0.91 -9.42
N ALA A 40 11.53 -0.30 -9.98
CA ALA A 40 12.91 -0.66 -9.69
C ALA A 40 13.26 -0.54 -8.20
N VAL A 41 12.84 0.56 -7.56
CA VAL A 41 13.04 0.78 -6.12
C VAL A 41 12.29 -0.25 -5.28
N ARG A 42 11.06 -0.61 -5.66
CA ARG A 42 10.29 -1.65 -4.96
C ARG A 42 10.93 -3.03 -5.09
N VAL A 43 11.44 -3.37 -6.27
CA VAL A 43 12.18 -4.62 -6.53
C VAL A 43 13.44 -4.67 -5.69
N GLU A 44 14.24 -3.62 -5.67
CA GLU A 44 15.49 -3.57 -4.90
C GLU A 44 15.23 -3.73 -3.39
N ARG A 45 14.25 -2.98 -2.84
CA ARG A 45 13.86 -3.07 -1.42
C ARG A 45 13.40 -4.48 -1.06
N ARG A 46 12.56 -5.08 -1.92
CA ARG A 46 12.04 -6.44 -1.70
C ARG A 46 13.14 -7.50 -1.83
N PHE A 47 14.05 -7.35 -2.77
CA PHE A 47 15.19 -8.23 -2.95
C PHE A 47 16.07 -8.24 -1.71
N LYS A 48 16.44 -7.05 -1.18
CA LYS A 48 17.21 -6.95 0.08
C LYS A 48 16.53 -7.69 1.24
N GLU A 49 15.23 -7.48 1.43
CA GLU A 49 14.45 -8.14 2.49
C GLU A 49 14.40 -9.68 2.34
N LEU A 50 14.32 -10.20 1.12
CA LEU A 50 14.26 -11.63 0.86
C LEU A 50 15.65 -12.28 0.90
N PHE A 51 16.67 -11.59 0.39
CA PHE A 51 18.04 -12.09 0.35
C PHE A 51 18.60 -12.32 1.76
N GLU A 52 18.26 -11.46 2.73
CA GLU A 52 18.59 -11.65 4.15
C GLU A 52 18.05 -12.98 4.71
N LYS A 53 16.94 -13.48 4.17
CA LYS A 53 16.28 -14.73 4.62
C LYS A 53 16.68 -15.94 3.77
N ASN A 54 16.92 -15.73 2.47
CA ASN A 54 17.31 -16.76 1.51
C ASN A 54 18.27 -16.18 0.46
N PRO A 55 19.59 -16.36 0.62
CA PRO A 55 20.60 -15.83 -0.31
C PRO A 55 20.55 -16.41 -1.73
N ASN A 56 19.77 -17.46 -1.98
CA ASN A 56 19.61 -18.04 -3.32
C ASN A 56 18.57 -17.31 -4.18
N VAL A 57 17.78 -16.40 -3.59
CA VAL A 57 16.80 -15.63 -4.37
C VAL A 57 17.53 -14.70 -5.34
N THR A 58 17.01 -14.60 -6.56
CA THR A 58 17.55 -13.68 -7.58
C THR A 58 16.71 -12.42 -7.69
N ILE A 59 17.32 -11.31 -8.10
CA ILE A 59 16.60 -10.05 -8.34
C ILE A 59 15.55 -10.19 -9.45
N GLU A 60 15.82 -11.03 -10.45
CA GLU A 60 14.93 -11.31 -11.57
C GLU A 60 13.65 -12.03 -11.12
N GLU A 61 13.77 -13.04 -10.25
CA GLU A 61 12.61 -13.71 -9.65
C GLU A 61 11.75 -12.73 -8.83
N VAL A 62 12.38 -11.85 -8.05
CA VAL A 62 11.67 -10.84 -7.26
C VAL A 62 10.94 -9.86 -8.16
N LYS A 63 11.60 -9.38 -9.23
CA LYS A 63 11.01 -8.49 -10.22
C LYS A 63 9.78 -9.12 -10.87
N ASN A 64 9.93 -10.32 -11.44
CA ASN A 64 8.86 -11.02 -12.13
C ASN A 64 7.66 -11.29 -11.20
N ASN A 65 7.92 -11.69 -9.96
CA ASN A 65 6.85 -11.91 -8.98
C ASN A 65 6.10 -10.61 -8.64
N LEU A 66 6.84 -9.52 -8.46
CA LEU A 66 6.27 -8.23 -8.08
C LEU A 66 5.46 -7.62 -9.23
N GLU A 67 5.97 -7.64 -10.47
CA GLU A 67 5.25 -7.17 -11.66
C GLU A 67 3.99 -7.99 -11.92
N MET A 68 4.08 -9.33 -11.82
CA MET A 68 2.92 -10.21 -11.97
C MET A 68 1.84 -9.90 -10.92
N ARG A 69 2.24 -9.71 -9.66
CA ARG A 69 1.31 -9.38 -8.58
C ARG A 69 0.64 -8.03 -8.81
N ASP A 70 1.39 -7.01 -9.20
CA ASP A 70 0.85 -5.68 -9.48
C ASP A 70 -0.14 -5.72 -10.66
N TYR A 71 0.17 -6.51 -11.69
CA TYR A 71 -0.72 -6.74 -12.83
C TYR A 71 -2.03 -7.39 -12.38
N ILE A 72 -1.96 -8.51 -11.66
CA ILE A 72 -3.14 -9.22 -11.15
C ILE A 72 -3.97 -8.31 -10.24
N ASP A 73 -3.34 -7.62 -9.29
CA ASP A 73 -4.03 -6.75 -8.35
C ASP A 73 -4.76 -5.59 -9.06
N SER A 74 -4.18 -5.03 -10.12
CA SER A 74 -4.76 -3.90 -10.86
C SER A 74 -5.82 -4.32 -11.88
N HIS A 75 -5.75 -5.55 -12.41
CA HIS A 75 -6.61 -6.03 -13.50
C HIS A 75 -7.73 -7.00 -13.06
N ARG A 76 -7.72 -7.48 -11.81
CA ARG A 76 -8.80 -8.34 -11.31
C ARG A 76 -10.17 -7.64 -11.39
N GLU A 77 -11.20 -8.40 -11.75
CA GLU A 77 -12.56 -7.87 -11.94
C GLU A 77 -13.17 -7.33 -10.64
N VAL A 78 -12.94 -8.03 -9.53
CA VAL A 78 -13.50 -7.71 -8.23
C VAL A 78 -12.48 -6.95 -7.39
N SER A 79 -12.86 -5.76 -6.93
CA SER A 79 -12.05 -4.92 -6.03
C SER A 79 -10.60 -4.67 -6.53
N PRO A 80 -10.35 -4.24 -7.78
CA PRO A 80 -8.99 -3.99 -8.27
C PRO A 80 -8.28 -2.93 -7.43
N LEU A 81 -6.95 -3.03 -7.34
CA LEU A 81 -6.08 -1.98 -6.84
C LEU A 81 -6.30 -0.73 -7.67
N LYS A 82 -7.01 0.24 -7.09
CA LYS A 82 -7.28 1.54 -7.72
C LYS A 82 -7.17 2.62 -6.67
N GLN A 83 -6.55 3.73 -7.07
CA GLN A 83 -6.55 4.93 -6.27
C GLN A 83 -8.00 5.44 -6.11
N ALA A 84 -8.44 5.66 -4.88
CA ALA A 84 -9.70 6.36 -4.62
C ALA A 84 -9.58 7.83 -5.04
N LYS A 85 -10.65 8.42 -5.58
CA LYS A 85 -10.63 9.79 -6.13
C LYS A 85 -10.15 10.85 -5.11
N ASP A 86 -10.39 10.61 -3.83
CA ASP A 86 -10.04 11.47 -2.70
C ASP A 86 -8.78 11.01 -1.94
N ALA A 87 -8.08 10.00 -2.43
CA ALA A 87 -6.84 9.53 -1.83
C ALA A 87 -5.66 10.46 -2.16
N LEU A 88 -4.84 10.73 -1.14
CA LEU A 88 -3.57 11.43 -1.30
C LEU A 88 -2.50 10.44 -1.79
N VAL A 89 -1.81 10.76 -2.88
CA VAL A 89 -0.70 9.94 -3.38
C VAL A 89 0.55 10.23 -2.58
N LEU A 90 1.12 9.22 -1.94
CA LEU A 90 2.43 9.28 -1.30
C LEU A 90 3.40 8.48 -2.17
N ASP A 91 4.17 9.18 -3.00
CA ASP A 91 5.29 8.57 -3.70
C ASP A 91 6.49 8.51 -2.75
N ASN A 92 6.96 7.30 -2.45
CA ASN A 92 8.10 7.06 -1.57
C ASN A 92 9.34 6.51 -2.30
N THR A 93 9.45 6.77 -3.61
CA THR A 93 10.63 6.41 -4.42
C THR A 93 11.91 6.91 -3.76
N ASP A 94 11.98 8.22 -3.46
CA ASP A 94 13.16 8.87 -2.87
C ASP A 94 13.06 9.09 -1.35
N LEU A 95 12.07 8.48 -0.69
CA LEU A 95 11.85 8.64 0.74
C LEU A 95 12.34 7.43 1.52
N THR A 96 12.98 7.69 2.66
CA THR A 96 13.23 6.67 3.68
C THR A 96 11.93 6.24 4.35
N ALA A 97 11.96 5.11 5.08
CA ALA A 97 10.82 4.66 5.89
C ALA A 97 10.40 5.73 6.92
N LYS A 98 11.37 6.42 7.54
CA LYS A 98 11.12 7.49 8.51
C LYS A 98 10.42 8.69 7.86
N GLN A 99 10.92 9.16 6.72
CA GLN A 99 10.30 10.28 5.99
C GLN A 99 8.89 9.92 5.48
N THR A 100 8.71 8.69 5.00
CA THR A 100 7.40 8.16 4.59
C THR A 100 6.42 8.22 5.76
N PHE A 101 6.84 7.73 6.94
CA PHE A 101 6.03 7.75 8.15
C PHE A 101 5.69 9.18 8.60
N GLU A 102 6.69 10.07 8.67
CA GLU A 102 6.49 11.46 9.05
C GLU A 102 5.50 12.16 8.12
N LYS A 103 5.56 11.88 6.82
CA LYS A 103 4.61 12.43 5.84
C LYS A 103 3.19 11.92 6.03
N ALA A 104 3.02 10.61 6.23
CA ALA A 104 1.73 10.01 6.52
C ALA A 104 1.13 10.58 7.82
N LEU A 105 1.95 10.72 8.86
CA LEU A 105 1.55 11.28 10.15
C LEU A 105 1.16 12.76 10.05
N GLU A 106 1.88 13.55 9.26
CA GLU A 106 1.55 14.95 8.98
C GLU A 106 0.13 15.06 8.39
N TRP A 107 -0.20 14.23 7.40
CA TRP A 107 -1.53 14.22 6.79
C TRP A 107 -2.62 13.75 7.75
N ALA A 108 -2.33 12.73 8.57
CA ALA A 108 -3.26 12.26 9.61
C ALA A 108 -3.59 13.38 10.60
N ARG A 109 -2.57 14.08 11.10
CA ARG A 109 -2.75 15.22 12.01
C ARG A 109 -3.55 16.36 11.39
N LYS A 110 -3.45 16.60 10.08
CA LYS A 110 -4.19 17.67 9.39
C LYS A 110 -5.65 17.32 9.07
N LYS A 111 -5.96 16.03 8.90
CA LYS A 111 -7.30 15.59 8.47
C LYS A 111 -8.18 15.07 9.61
N ILE A 112 -7.58 14.55 10.68
CA ILE A 112 -8.29 13.81 11.73
C ILE A 112 -8.27 14.55 13.06
N LEU A 113 -7.20 15.32 13.34
CA LEU A 113 -7.07 16.15 14.54
C LEU A 113 -7.42 17.60 14.22
#